data_AF-A0A929H1J0-F1
#
_entry.id   AF-A0A929H1J0-F1
#
_cell.length_a   1.000
_cell.length_b   1.000
_cell.length_c   1.000
_cell.angle_alpha   90.00
_cell.angle_beta   90.00
_cell.angle_gamma   90.00
#
_symmetry.space_group_name_H-M   'P 1'
#
loop_
_entity.id
_entity.type
_entity.pdbx_description
1 polymer ?
#
loop_
_entity_poly.entity_id
_entity_poly.type
_entity_poly.pdbx_seq_one_letter_code
_entity_poly.pdbx_strand_id
1 'polypeptide(L)'
;MSERVARLRQQSLDAVPYISSERAELLTEFHQQNVGLMSAPVRRALVFKYLMEHKAICINEDELIVGEKGPAPKAAPTYPELCCHTLKDLDVLNSREKIPFTVSPQVRQVYEETIIPFWRGKTMRELIFQEMTDEWKAAYEAGVFTEFMEQRSPGHTVLDDKIYRKGFLDFKRDIQQSLDDLDYLNDPDAYDKQEQLKAMRICADALIRFAERYAEK
;
A
#
# COMPACT_ATOMS: atom_id res chain seq x y z
N MET A 1 -3.96 27.26 20.70
CA MET A 1 -3.36 26.69 19.48
C MET A 1 -2.13 27.54 19.17
N SER A 2 -0.95 26.94 18.96
CA SER A 2 0.24 27.72 18.58
C SER A 2 0.12 28.19 17.12
N GLU A 3 0.85 29.23 16.74
CA GLU A 3 0.86 29.73 15.35
C GLU A 3 1.28 28.65 14.35
N ARG A 4 2.28 27.84 14.70
CA ARG A 4 2.74 26.68 13.93
C ARG A 4 1.59 25.71 13.63
N VAL A 5 0.82 25.33 14.66
CA VAL A 5 -0.32 24.41 14.51
C VAL A 5 -1.44 25.06 13.69
N ALA A 6 -1.65 26.37 13.82
CA ALA A 6 -2.63 27.10 13.01
C ALA A 6 -2.28 27.05 11.51
N ARG A 7 -1.00 27.27 11.15
CA ARG A 7 -0.51 27.19 9.77
C ARG A 7 -0.62 25.78 9.20
N LEU A 8 -0.12 24.76 9.90
CA LEU A 8 -0.21 23.36 9.46
C LEU A 8 -1.67 22.91 9.26
N ARG A 9 -2.57 23.31 10.17
CA ARG A 9 -4.00 23.03 10.03
C ARG A 9 -4.58 23.70 8.79
N GLN A 10 -4.24 24.97 8.55
CA GLN A 10 -4.73 25.70 7.39
C GLN A 10 -4.24 25.08 6.08
N GLN A 11 -2.95 24.74 5.99
CA GLN A 11 -2.38 24.00 4.86
C GLN A 11 -3.12 22.67 4.60
N SER A 12 -3.40 21.91 5.67
CA SER A 12 -4.17 20.66 5.55
C SER A 12 -5.59 20.89 5.06
N LEU A 13 -6.27 21.95 5.50
CA LEU A 13 -7.62 22.28 5.02
C LEU A 13 -7.62 22.69 3.55
N ASP A 14 -6.67 23.54 3.16
CA ASP A 14 -6.58 24.12 1.82
C ASP A 14 -6.08 23.13 0.76
N ALA A 15 -5.38 22.06 1.18
CA ALA A 15 -4.96 21.01 0.26
C ALA A 15 -6.16 20.40 -0.49
N VAL A 16 -6.05 20.31 -1.82
CA VAL A 16 -7.07 19.69 -2.68
C VAL A 16 -6.74 18.21 -2.83
N PRO A 17 -7.67 17.28 -2.52
CA PRO A 17 -7.43 15.85 -2.74
C PRO A 17 -7.23 15.54 -4.23
N TYR A 18 -6.17 14.80 -4.55
CA TYR A 18 -5.88 14.38 -5.93
C TYR A 18 -5.29 12.98 -5.97
N ILE A 19 -5.40 12.30 -7.11
CA ILE A 19 -4.82 10.98 -7.31
C ILE A 19 -3.33 11.10 -7.63
N SER A 20 -2.51 10.33 -6.93
CA SER A 20 -1.10 10.14 -7.26
C SER A 20 -0.89 8.75 -7.84
N SER A 21 -0.31 8.70 -9.05
CA SER A 21 0.07 7.45 -9.72
C SER A 21 1.37 6.83 -9.22
N GLU A 22 2.19 7.58 -8.44
CA GLU A 22 3.52 7.17 -7.98
C GLU A 22 3.56 5.74 -7.47
N ARG A 23 2.66 5.39 -6.54
CA ARG A 23 2.64 4.04 -5.96
C ARG A 23 2.33 2.98 -7.01
N ALA A 24 1.37 3.23 -7.90
CA ALA A 24 0.98 2.27 -8.94
C ALA A 24 2.12 2.07 -9.94
N GLU A 25 2.83 3.13 -10.30
CA GLU A 25 4.01 3.08 -11.16
C GLU A 25 5.11 2.25 -10.52
N LEU A 26 5.52 2.55 -9.28
CA LEU A 26 6.56 1.80 -8.56
C LEU A 26 6.20 0.32 -8.36
N LEU A 27 4.93 0.03 -8.07
CA LEU A 27 4.47 -1.37 -7.98
C LEU A 27 4.59 -2.09 -9.31
N THR A 28 4.18 -1.41 -10.40
CA THR A 28 4.23 -1.97 -11.75
C THR A 28 5.67 -2.22 -12.18
N GLU A 29 6.55 -1.24 -11.96
CA GLU A 29 7.98 -1.35 -12.23
C GLU A 29 8.59 -2.55 -11.51
N PHE A 30 8.34 -2.70 -10.20
CA PHE A 30 8.83 -3.85 -9.43
C PHE A 30 8.35 -5.19 -10.02
N HIS A 31 7.08 -5.31 -10.40
CA HIS A 31 6.56 -6.58 -10.93
C HIS A 31 6.99 -6.84 -12.38
N GLN A 32 7.41 -5.81 -13.12
CA GLN A 32 8.00 -5.95 -14.45
C GLN A 32 9.47 -6.39 -14.40
N GLN A 33 10.16 -6.16 -13.27
CA GLN A 33 11.51 -6.70 -13.06
C GLN A 33 11.45 -8.24 -13.02
N ASN A 34 12.45 -8.90 -13.61
CA ASN A 34 12.58 -10.37 -13.55
C ASN A 34 13.06 -10.81 -12.16
N VAL A 35 12.15 -10.72 -11.19
CA VAL A 35 12.35 -11.18 -9.83
C VAL A 35 11.99 -12.67 -9.81
N GLY A 36 12.99 -13.53 -9.59
CA GLY A 36 12.84 -14.98 -9.70
C GLY A 36 11.78 -15.61 -8.78
N LEU A 37 11.73 -16.94 -8.73
CA LEU A 37 10.74 -17.65 -7.91
C LEU A 37 10.86 -17.27 -6.42
N MET A 38 9.72 -16.91 -5.81
CA MET A 38 9.63 -16.52 -4.41
C MET A 38 8.21 -16.75 -3.87
N SER A 39 8.10 -16.96 -2.57
CA SER A 39 6.84 -17.08 -1.85
C SER A 39 6.02 -15.77 -1.89
N ALA A 40 4.71 -15.87 -1.75
CA ALA A 40 3.83 -14.70 -1.74
C ALA A 40 4.18 -13.68 -0.62
N PRO A 41 4.50 -14.09 0.63
CA PRO A 41 4.89 -13.15 1.67
C PRO A 41 6.17 -12.39 1.32
N VAL A 42 7.21 -13.09 0.85
CA VAL A 42 8.48 -12.47 0.47
C VAL A 42 8.30 -11.52 -0.70
N ARG A 43 7.49 -11.89 -1.71
CA ARG A 43 7.14 -11.00 -2.82
C ARG A 43 6.53 -9.69 -2.33
N ARG A 44 5.52 -9.77 -1.45
CA ARG A 44 4.86 -8.57 -0.90
C ARG A 44 5.83 -7.72 -0.07
N ALA A 45 6.71 -8.34 0.71
CA ALA A 45 7.72 -7.62 1.47
C ALA A 45 8.75 -6.91 0.58
N LEU A 46 9.19 -7.55 -0.52
CA LEU A 46 10.10 -6.93 -1.48
C LEU A 46 9.45 -5.77 -2.24
N VAL A 47 8.18 -5.90 -2.63
CA VAL A 47 7.38 -4.77 -3.17
C VAL A 47 7.34 -3.62 -2.17
N PHE A 48 7.05 -3.92 -0.90
CA PHE A 48 7.01 -2.90 0.15
C PHE A 48 8.37 -2.23 0.36
N LYS A 49 9.47 -3.01 0.38
CA LYS A 49 10.84 -2.49 0.43
C LYS A 49 11.12 -1.56 -0.74
N TYR A 50 10.79 -1.98 -1.95
CA TYR A 50 10.96 -1.17 -3.14
C TYR A 50 10.18 0.16 -3.04
N LEU A 51 8.93 0.15 -2.57
CA LEU A 51 8.18 1.37 -2.30
C LEU A 51 8.89 2.29 -1.29
N MET A 52 9.33 1.74 -0.15
CA MET A 52 10.01 2.52 0.90
C MET A 52 11.34 3.11 0.44
N GLU A 53 12.01 2.47 -0.52
CA GLU A 53 13.27 2.94 -1.11
C GLU A 53 13.08 4.04 -2.16
N HIS A 54 11.95 4.04 -2.89
CA HIS A 54 11.80 4.89 -4.08
C HIS A 54 10.74 5.97 -3.96
N LYS A 55 9.69 5.77 -3.15
CA LYS A 55 8.59 6.76 -3.07
C LYS A 55 9.09 8.13 -2.62
N ALA A 56 8.46 9.21 -3.08
CA ALA A 56 8.85 10.57 -2.72
C ALA A 56 8.72 10.80 -1.20
N ILE A 57 9.69 11.54 -0.66
CA ILE A 57 9.69 12.06 0.71
C ILE A 57 9.16 13.48 0.69
N CYS A 58 8.08 13.74 1.43
CA CYS A 58 7.53 15.07 1.63
C CYS A 58 7.75 15.48 3.09
N ILE A 59 8.34 16.66 3.29
CA ILE A 59 8.45 17.35 4.57
C ILE A 59 7.92 18.76 4.30
N ASN A 60 6.79 19.11 4.90
CA ASN A 60 6.19 20.43 4.74
C ASN A 60 6.87 21.43 5.67
N GLU A 61 6.73 22.72 5.35
CA GLU A 61 7.18 23.79 6.23
C GLU A 61 6.55 23.65 7.61
N ASP A 62 7.31 23.94 8.67
CA ASP A 62 6.88 23.89 10.07
C ASP A 62 6.53 22.50 10.66
N GLU A 63 6.74 21.39 9.94
CA GLU A 63 6.51 20.05 10.48
C GLU A 63 7.53 19.65 11.56
N LEU A 64 7.02 19.08 12.66
CA LEU A 64 7.83 18.40 13.68
C LEU A 64 7.67 16.88 13.63
N ILE A 65 6.51 16.41 13.19
CA ILE A 65 6.23 15.00 12.90
C ILE A 65 6.08 14.94 11.39
N VAL A 66 6.95 14.18 10.74
CA VAL A 66 7.04 14.06 9.28
C VAL A 66 6.47 12.73 8.82
N GLY A 67 5.96 12.70 7.58
CA GLY A 67 5.39 11.48 7.00
C GLY A 67 4.15 11.76 6.17
N GLU A 68 4.24 11.58 4.85
CA GLU A 68 3.10 11.65 3.94
C GLU A 68 2.87 10.33 3.21
N LYS A 69 1.59 10.00 2.96
CA LYS A 69 1.23 8.76 2.25
C LYS A 69 1.61 8.83 0.77
N GLY A 70 1.33 9.96 0.14
CA GLY A 70 1.69 10.25 -1.25
C GLY A 70 2.87 11.22 -1.33
N PRO A 71 3.10 11.85 -2.48
CA PRO A 71 4.17 12.83 -2.66
C PRO A 71 3.87 14.21 -2.06
N ALA A 72 2.63 14.47 -1.63
CA ALA A 72 2.20 15.75 -1.07
C ALA A 72 0.93 15.58 -0.18
N PRO A 73 0.54 16.62 0.59
CA PRO A 73 -0.71 16.59 1.36
C PRO A 73 -1.93 16.25 0.50
N LYS A 74 -2.74 15.30 0.98
CA LYS A 74 -3.93 14.74 0.29
C LYS A 74 -3.69 14.19 -1.13
N ALA A 75 -2.44 13.90 -1.49
CA ALA A 75 -2.10 13.12 -2.68
C ALA A 75 -2.39 11.63 -2.42
N ALA A 76 -3.56 11.15 -2.84
CA ALA A 76 -4.01 9.79 -2.56
C ALA A 76 -3.33 8.78 -3.51
N PRO A 77 -2.52 7.83 -2.98
CA PRO A 77 -1.99 6.75 -3.80
C PRO A 77 -3.08 5.74 -4.15
N THR A 78 -2.87 4.98 -5.21
CA THR A 78 -3.76 3.92 -5.68
C THR A 78 -3.17 2.53 -5.48
N TYR A 79 -4.05 1.52 -5.48
CA TYR A 79 -3.74 0.13 -5.14
C TYR A 79 -4.18 -0.81 -6.26
N PRO A 80 -3.53 -0.76 -7.43
CA PRO A 80 -3.97 -1.48 -8.62
C PRO A 80 -3.94 -3.00 -8.45
N GLU A 81 -3.14 -3.52 -7.52
CA GLU A 81 -3.13 -4.95 -7.17
C GLU A 81 -4.42 -5.42 -6.47
N LEU A 82 -5.17 -4.49 -5.87
CA LEU A 82 -6.47 -4.77 -5.25
C LEU A 82 -7.59 -4.50 -6.24
N CYS A 83 -7.68 -3.25 -6.71
CA CYS A 83 -8.65 -2.80 -7.69
C CYS A 83 -7.97 -1.78 -8.62
N CYS A 84 -7.80 -2.15 -9.88
CA CYS A 84 -7.26 -1.26 -10.90
C CYS A 84 -8.39 -0.41 -11.48
N HIS A 85 -8.36 0.90 -11.21
CA HIS A 85 -9.32 1.86 -11.75
C HIS A 85 -9.25 1.91 -13.27
N THR A 86 -10.42 1.89 -13.92
CA THR A 86 -10.55 2.16 -15.36
C THR A 86 -10.48 3.67 -15.64
N LEU A 87 -10.31 4.05 -16.90
CA LEU A 87 -10.38 5.47 -17.29
C LEU A 87 -11.72 6.12 -16.92
N LYS A 88 -12.82 5.35 -17.03
CA LYS A 88 -14.14 5.80 -16.60
C LYS A 88 -14.19 6.03 -15.09
N ASP A 89 -13.57 5.16 -14.29
CA ASP A 89 -13.51 5.35 -12.84
C ASP A 89 -12.72 6.61 -12.49
N LEU A 90 -11.60 6.86 -13.19
CA LEU A 90 -10.83 8.11 -13.03
C LEU A 90 -11.66 9.35 -13.41
N ASP A 91 -12.46 9.28 -14.47
CA ASP A 91 -13.37 10.36 -14.87
C ASP A 91 -14.42 10.64 -13.78
N VAL A 92 -14.98 9.57 -13.19
CA VAL A 92 -15.93 9.67 -12.07
C VAL A 92 -15.27 10.26 -10.82
N LEU A 93 -14.05 9.81 -10.48
CA LEU A 93 -13.30 10.36 -9.33
C LEU A 93 -13.03 11.85 -9.47
N ASN A 94 -12.71 12.30 -10.69
CA ASN A 94 -12.40 13.69 -10.99
C ASN A 94 -13.65 14.60 -10.99
N SER A 95 -14.81 14.07 -11.39
CA SER A 95 -16.03 14.86 -11.64
C SER A 95 -17.13 14.70 -10.59
N ARG A 96 -17.07 13.69 -9.72
CA ARG A 96 -18.12 13.43 -8.73
C ARG A 96 -18.30 14.60 -7.76
N GLU A 97 -19.55 14.93 -7.46
CA GLU A 97 -19.90 16.01 -6.54
C GLU A 97 -19.37 15.78 -5.11
N LYS A 98 -19.46 14.52 -4.64
CA LYS A 98 -19.09 14.16 -3.28
C LYS A 98 -17.73 13.49 -3.24
N ILE A 99 -16.85 14.02 -2.40
CA ILE A 99 -15.48 13.52 -2.15
C ILE A 99 -14.67 13.41 -3.47
N PRO A 100 -14.59 14.45 -4.31
CA PRO A 100 -13.79 14.39 -5.53
C PRO A 100 -12.31 14.17 -5.24
N PHE A 101 -11.63 13.50 -6.17
CA PHE A 101 -10.17 13.48 -6.23
C PHE A 101 -9.78 13.95 -7.62
N THR A 102 -9.07 15.08 -7.71
CA THR A 102 -8.60 15.58 -9.00
C THR A 102 -7.68 14.56 -9.66
N VAL A 103 -7.87 14.33 -10.95
CA VAL A 103 -7.03 13.45 -11.78
C VAL A 103 -6.40 14.30 -12.87
N SER A 104 -5.07 14.40 -12.86
CA SER A 104 -4.35 15.14 -13.89
C SER A 104 -4.31 14.36 -15.21
N PRO A 105 -4.13 15.06 -16.36
CA PRO A 105 -3.92 14.39 -17.65
C PRO A 105 -2.75 13.39 -17.62
N GLN A 106 -1.68 13.69 -16.88
CA GLN A 106 -0.52 12.81 -16.73
C GLN A 106 -0.89 11.51 -16.02
N VAL A 107 -1.64 11.59 -14.90
CA VAL A 107 -2.11 10.39 -14.19
C VAL A 107 -3.00 9.56 -15.10
N ARG A 108 -3.90 10.20 -15.86
CA ARG A 108 -4.76 9.50 -16.82
C ARG A 108 -3.94 8.76 -17.87
N GLN A 109 -2.95 9.41 -18.45
CA GLN A 109 -2.07 8.83 -19.48
C GLN A 109 -1.29 7.63 -18.93
N VAL A 110 -0.67 7.77 -17.75
CA VAL A 110 0.05 6.67 -17.08
C VAL A 110 -0.88 5.46 -16.86
N TYR A 111 -2.13 5.70 -16.47
CA TYR A 111 -3.11 4.65 -16.30
C TYR A 111 -3.48 3.94 -17.61
N GLU A 112 -3.73 4.71 -18.66
CA GLU A 112 -4.07 4.20 -19.98
C GLU A 112 -2.94 3.35 -20.59
N GLU A 113 -1.72 3.87 -20.55
CA GLU A 113 -0.59 3.30 -21.27
C GLU A 113 0.14 2.20 -20.49
N THR A 114 0.16 2.28 -19.15
CA THR A 114 1.02 1.41 -18.33
C THR A 114 0.24 0.61 -17.29
N ILE A 115 -0.53 1.28 -16.43
CA ILE A 115 -1.12 0.61 -15.25
C ILE A 115 -2.23 -0.36 -15.64
N ILE A 116 -3.22 0.09 -16.43
CA ILE A 116 -4.36 -0.76 -16.83
C ILE A 116 -3.89 -1.96 -17.66
N PRO A 117 -3.04 -1.81 -18.69
CA PRO A 117 -2.55 -2.96 -19.45
C PRO A 117 -1.79 -3.98 -18.58
N PHE A 118 -1.01 -3.50 -17.61
CA PHE A 118 -0.25 -4.39 -16.73
C PHE A 118 -1.14 -5.12 -15.72
N TRP A 119 -2.06 -4.44 -15.05
CA TRP A 119 -2.82 -5.02 -13.92
C TRP A 119 -4.08 -5.78 -14.32
N ARG A 120 -4.53 -5.66 -15.58
CA ARG A 120 -5.67 -6.43 -16.09
C ARG A 120 -5.44 -7.94 -15.90
N GLY A 121 -6.43 -8.62 -15.36
CA GLY A 121 -6.40 -10.05 -15.03
C GLY A 121 -5.50 -10.40 -13.84
N LYS A 122 -5.04 -9.42 -13.06
CA LYS A 122 -4.11 -9.62 -11.93
C LYS A 122 -4.63 -9.05 -10.61
N THR A 123 -5.83 -8.47 -10.58
CA THR A 123 -6.34 -7.78 -9.40
C THR A 123 -7.11 -8.71 -8.47
N MET A 124 -7.09 -8.41 -7.17
CA MET A 124 -7.92 -9.15 -6.20
C MET A 124 -9.40 -9.03 -6.50
N ARG A 125 -9.86 -7.87 -6.98
CA ARG A 125 -11.26 -7.67 -7.39
C ARG A 125 -11.67 -8.65 -8.48
N GLU A 126 -10.88 -8.78 -9.54
CA GLU A 126 -11.16 -9.72 -10.62
C GLU A 126 -11.23 -11.16 -10.11
N LEU A 127 -10.29 -11.56 -9.24
CA LEU A 127 -10.31 -12.88 -8.61
C LEU A 127 -11.58 -13.10 -7.77
N ILE A 128 -11.97 -12.14 -6.93
CA ILE A 128 -13.20 -12.24 -6.12
C ILE A 128 -14.41 -12.51 -7.02
N PHE A 129 -14.63 -11.67 -8.04
CA PHE A 129 -15.80 -11.82 -8.91
C PHE A 129 -15.73 -13.06 -9.81
N GLN A 130 -14.54 -13.58 -10.10
CA GLN A 130 -14.38 -14.85 -10.80
C GLN A 130 -14.83 -16.03 -9.94
N GLU A 131 -14.52 -16.01 -8.63
CA GLU A 131 -14.80 -17.12 -7.70
C GLU A 131 -16.23 -17.09 -7.11
N MET A 132 -16.94 -15.97 -7.18
CA MET A 132 -18.32 -15.86 -6.67
C MET A 132 -19.35 -16.49 -7.61
N THR A 133 -20.39 -17.09 -7.02
CA THR A 133 -21.52 -17.67 -7.76
C THR A 133 -22.41 -16.59 -8.39
N ASP A 134 -23.26 -16.99 -9.33
CA ASP A 134 -24.17 -16.07 -10.00
C ASP A 134 -25.25 -15.52 -9.04
N GLU A 135 -25.71 -16.31 -8.08
CA GLU A 135 -26.66 -15.86 -7.05
C GLU A 135 -26.04 -14.79 -6.14
N TRP A 136 -24.76 -14.96 -5.79
CA TRP A 136 -24.03 -13.95 -5.01
C TRP A 136 -23.94 -12.63 -5.78
N LYS A 137 -23.58 -12.69 -7.07
CA LYS A 137 -23.46 -11.51 -7.94
C LYS A 137 -24.81 -10.82 -8.10
N ALA A 138 -25.87 -11.57 -8.33
CA ALA A 138 -27.23 -11.03 -8.46
C ALA A 138 -27.67 -10.31 -7.17
N ALA A 139 -27.39 -10.87 -6.00
CA ALA A 139 -27.71 -10.25 -4.71
C ALA A 139 -26.88 -8.98 -4.44
N TYR A 140 -25.59 -9.00 -4.78
CA TYR A 140 -24.71 -7.83 -4.73
C TYR A 140 -25.19 -6.71 -5.66
N GLU A 141 -25.51 -7.03 -6.93
CA GLU A 141 -26.01 -6.07 -7.92
C GLU A 141 -27.38 -5.49 -7.55
N ALA A 142 -28.23 -6.29 -6.90
CA ALA A 142 -29.52 -5.84 -6.36
C ALA A 142 -29.38 -4.99 -5.08
N GLY A 143 -28.17 -4.84 -4.53
CA GLY A 143 -27.91 -4.05 -3.32
C GLY A 143 -28.40 -4.71 -2.03
N VAL A 144 -28.54 -6.05 -2.00
CA VAL A 144 -28.94 -6.79 -0.80
C VAL A 144 -27.83 -6.76 0.26
N PHE A 145 -26.57 -6.80 -0.18
CA PHE A 145 -25.38 -6.63 0.65
C PHE A 145 -24.27 -5.93 -0.13
N THR A 146 -23.18 -5.60 0.56
CA THR A 146 -21.96 -5.03 -0.04
C THR A 146 -20.76 -5.92 0.23
N GLU A 147 -19.79 -5.99 -0.68
CA GLU A 147 -18.51 -6.67 -0.46
C GLU A 147 -17.46 -5.64 -0.01
N PHE A 148 -16.87 -5.87 1.16
CA PHE A 148 -16.00 -4.87 1.77
C PHE A 148 -14.57 -4.94 1.22
N MET A 149 -14.12 -6.10 0.76
CA MET A 149 -12.75 -6.36 0.29
C MET A 149 -12.58 -6.17 -1.23
N GLU A 150 -13.62 -5.82 -1.98
CA GLU A 150 -13.55 -5.69 -3.45
C GLU A 150 -12.62 -4.56 -3.94
N GLN A 151 -12.37 -3.56 -3.09
CA GLN A 151 -11.60 -2.35 -3.44
C GLN A 151 -10.55 -1.98 -2.38
N ARG A 152 -10.40 -2.78 -1.33
CA ARG A 152 -9.50 -2.51 -0.20
C ARG A 152 -9.05 -3.81 0.45
N SER A 153 -7.89 -3.78 1.12
CA SER A 153 -7.47 -4.88 1.97
C SER A 153 -8.33 -4.92 3.24
N PRO A 154 -8.39 -6.06 3.97
CA PRO A 154 -9.21 -6.19 5.18
C PRO A 154 -8.97 -5.06 6.19
N GLY A 155 -7.70 -4.74 6.48
CA GLY A 155 -7.36 -3.70 7.45
C GLY A 155 -7.99 -3.97 8.82
N HIS A 156 -8.79 -3.02 9.32
CA HIS A 156 -9.65 -3.16 10.51
C HIS A 156 -8.93 -3.78 11.73
N THR A 157 -7.76 -3.24 12.05
CA THR A 157 -6.94 -3.66 13.19
C THR A 157 -6.47 -2.46 14.01
N VAL A 158 -6.05 -2.73 15.25
CA VAL A 158 -5.44 -1.75 16.17
C VAL A 158 -4.10 -2.32 16.61
N LEU A 159 -3.06 -1.49 16.61
CA LEU A 159 -1.71 -1.89 17.00
C LEU A 159 -1.62 -2.18 18.51
N ASP A 160 -0.68 -3.04 18.88
CA ASP A 160 -0.26 -3.21 20.28
C ASP A 160 0.71 -2.10 20.72
N ASP A 161 1.32 -2.26 21.89
CA ASP A 161 2.25 -1.27 22.47
C ASP A 161 3.73 -1.57 22.19
N LYS A 162 4.06 -2.60 21.39
CA LYS A 162 5.45 -3.04 21.21
C LYS A 162 6.32 -1.95 20.58
N ILE A 163 5.77 -1.16 19.67
CA ILE A 163 6.49 -0.08 18.97
C ILE A 163 6.99 1.03 19.90
N TYR A 164 6.44 1.14 21.12
CA TYR A 164 6.89 2.10 22.14
C TYR A 164 7.99 1.54 23.04
N ARG A 165 8.28 0.23 22.93
CA ARG A 165 9.23 -0.50 23.78
C ARG A 165 10.38 -1.12 23.00
N LYS A 166 10.21 -1.32 21.68
CA LYS A 166 11.16 -1.95 20.77
C LYS A 166 11.32 -1.14 19.49
N GLY A 167 12.56 -0.98 19.06
CA GLY A 167 12.88 -0.50 17.72
C GLY A 167 12.86 -1.64 16.68
N PHE A 168 12.90 -1.30 15.39
CA PHE A 168 12.91 -2.30 14.31
C PHE A 168 14.14 -3.22 14.33
N LEU A 169 15.28 -2.76 14.86
CA LEU A 169 16.44 -3.64 15.10
C LEU A 169 16.15 -4.70 16.18
N ASP A 170 15.36 -4.37 17.20
CA ASP A 170 14.95 -5.34 18.23
C ASP A 170 13.98 -6.37 17.63
N PHE A 171 13.01 -5.93 16.84
CA PHE A 171 12.11 -6.83 16.11
C PHE A 171 12.87 -7.76 15.17
N LYS A 172 13.91 -7.28 14.47
CA LYS A 172 14.76 -8.14 13.63
C LYS A 172 15.47 -9.22 14.45
N ARG A 173 15.92 -8.92 15.66
CA ARG A 173 16.51 -9.94 16.56
C ARG A 173 15.48 -10.98 16.98
N ASP A 174 14.27 -10.57 17.35
CA ASP A 174 13.19 -11.50 17.70
C ASP A 174 12.79 -12.40 16.51
N ILE A 175 12.75 -11.83 15.30
CA ILE A 175 12.47 -12.56 14.06
C ILE A 175 13.59 -13.57 13.79
N GLN A 176 14.85 -13.19 13.98
CA GLN A 176 15.97 -14.10 13.79
C GLN A 176 15.95 -15.25 14.80
N GLN A 177 15.67 -14.96 16.07
CA GLN A 177 15.49 -16.00 17.08
C GLN A 177 14.37 -16.97 16.69
N SER A 178 13.22 -16.44 16.25
CA SER A 178 12.10 -17.27 15.78
C SER A 178 12.46 -18.13 14.55
N LEU A 179 13.36 -17.65 13.68
CA LEU A 179 13.87 -18.42 12.53
C LEU A 179 14.82 -19.54 12.98
N ASP A 180 15.70 -19.25 13.93
CA ASP A 180 16.69 -20.20 14.45
C ASP A 180 16.01 -21.35 15.24
N ASP A 181 14.85 -21.07 15.82
CA ASP A 181 14.05 -22.03 16.61
C ASP A 181 13.06 -22.89 15.77
N LEU A 182 13.04 -22.75 14.44
CA LEU A 182 12.14 -23.53 13.59
C LEU A 182 12.49 -25.03 13.56
N ASP A 183 11.51 -25.88 13.87
CA ASP A 183 11.65 -27.35 13.82
C ASP A 183 11.26 -27.91 12.44
N TYR A 184 12.22 -27.91 11.51
CA TYR A 184 11.99 -28.45 10.17
C TYR A 184 11.74 -29.96 10.11
N LEU A 185 12.00 -30.71 11.19
CA LEU A 185 11.84 -32.16 11.21
C LEU A 185 10.43 -32.57 11.62
N ASN A 186 9.81 -31.83 12.54
CA ASN A 186 8.51 -32.22 13.11
C ASN A 186 7.38 -31.20 12.87
N ASP A 187 7.68 -29.98 12.41
CA ASP A 187 6.68 -28.96 12.10
C ASP A 187 6.40 -28.88 10.59
N PRO A 188 5.24 -29.36 10.11
CA PRO A 188 4.91 -29.33 8.69
C PRO A 188 4.78 -27.90 8.12
N ASP A 189 4.53 -26.91 8.99
CA ASP A 189 4.39 -25.50 8.60
C ASP A 189 5.74 -24.74 8.70
N ALA A 190 6.84 -25.41 9.07
CA ALA A 190 8.13 -24.76 9.31
C ALA A 190 8.58 -23.91 8.12
N TYR A 191 8.38 -24.42 6.90
CA TYR A 191 8.73 -23.68 5.68
C TYR A 191 7.86 -22.42 5.49
N ASP A 192 6.55 -22.50 5.69
CA ASP A 192 5.65 -21.35 5.54
C ASP A 192 5.92 -20.29 6.62
N LYS A 193 6.18 -20.73 7.86
CA LYS A 193 6.62 -19.85 8.96
C LYS A 193 7.93 -19.16 8.62
N GLN A 194 8.90 -19.89 8.08
CA GLN A 194 10.17 -19.32 7.63
C GLN A 194 9.94 -18.21 6.59
N GLU A 195 9.11 -18.45 5.58
CA GLU A 195 8.85 -17.47 4.52
C GLU A 195 8.12 -16.22 5.04
N GLN A 196 7.21 -16.37 6.00
CA GLN A 196 6.59 -15.24 6.70
C GLN A 196 7.61 -14.45 7.53
N LEU A 197 8.45 -15.12 8.31
CA LEU A 197 9.48 -14.47 9.12
C LEU A 197 10.51 -13.73 8.25
N LYS A 198 10.93 -14.32 7.13
CA LYS A 198 11.78 -13.63 6.13
C LYS A 198 11.11 -12.37 5.60
N ALA A 199 9.83 -12.44 5.25
CA ALA A 199 9.05 -11.29 4.79
C ALA A 199 8.98 -10.18 5.86
N MET A 200 8.71 -10.54 7.12
CA MET A 200 8.70 -9.58 8.24
C MET A 200 10.07 -8.90 8.41
N ARG A 201 11.17 -9.66 8.31
CA ARG A 201 12.53 -9.12 8.40
C ARG A 201 12.81 -8.09 7.30
N ILE A 202 12.41 -8.38 6.06
CA ILE A 202 12.52 -7.46 4.91
C ILE A 202 11.70 -6.18 5.17
N CYS A 203 10.49 -6.29 5.70
CA CYS A 203 9.66 -5.13 6.03
C CYS A 203 10.29 -4.25 7.13
N ALA A 204 10.94 -4.86 8.14
CA ALA A 204 11.66 -4.11 9.16
C ALA A 204 12.83 -3.32 8.55
N ASP A 205 13.60 -3.93 7.65
CA ASP A 205 14.66 -3.24 6.91
C ASP A 205 14.13 -2.09 6.05
N ALA A 206 13.00 -2.31 5.37
CA ALA A 206 12.33 -1.29 4.57
C ALA A 206 11.91 -0.06 5.40
N LEU A 207 11.38 -0.28 6.60
CA LEU A 207 10.97 0.81 7.50
C LEU A 207 12.15 1.59 8.06
N ILE A 208 13.24 0.91 8.41
CA ILE A 208 14.49 1.56 8.82
C ILE A 208 15.00 2.43 7.66
N ARG A 209 15.08 1.88 6.45
CA ARG A 209 15.53 2.63 5.28
C ARG A 209 14.64 3.83 4.97
N PHE A 210 13.32 3.69 5.12
CA PHE A 210 12.40 4.81 4.92
C PHE A 210 12.68 5.95 5.91
N ALA A 211 12.93 5.63 7.19
CA ALA A 211 13.27 6.62 8.20
C ALA A 211 14.63 7.29 7.92
N GLU A 212 15.64 6.54 7.48
CA GLU A 212 16.94 7.09 7.05
C GLU A 212 16.76 8.11 5.91
N ARG A 213 15.91 7.81 4.92
CA ARG A 213 15.63 8.74 3.81
C ARG A 213 14.99 10.05 4.27
N TYR A 214 14.23 10.04 5.37
CA TYR A 214 13.72 11.27 5.99
C TYR A 214 14.83 12.05 6.70
N ALA A 215 15.81 11.37 7.31
CA ALA A 215 16.94 12.02 7.96
C ALA A 215 17.99 12.57 6.97
N GLU A 216 18.06 11.99 5.77
CA GLU A 216 18.92 12.45 4.66
C GLU A 216 18.42 13.74 3.99
N LYS A 217 17.15 14.11 4.20
CA LYS A 217 16.49 15.25 3.56
C LYS A 217 16.46 16.48 4.47
#